data_AF-A0ABD6BQG8-F1
#
_entry.id   AF-A0ABD6BQG8-F1
#
_cell.length_a   1.000
_cell.length_b   1.000
_cell.length_c   1.000
_cell.angle_alpha   90.00
_cell.angle_beta   90.00
_cell.angle_gamma   90.00
#
_symmetry.space_group_name_H-M   'P 1'
#
loop_
_entity.id
_entity.type
_entity.pdbx_description
1 polymer ?
#
loop_
_entity_poly.entity_id
_entity_poly.type
_entity_poly.pdbx_seq_one_letter_code
_entity_poly.pdbx_strand_id
1 'polypeptide(L)'
;TAAKNVTASVTADGGFVDIEQWNWESPGWLISVGDDAVAQIGPSVVTGSAANALKSAVGVTYLAEHGSLRRALGVLRKEADGEEISKLLKRL
;
A
#
# COMPACT_ATOMS: atom_id res chain seq x y z
N THR A 1 7.75 3.52 -13.05
CA THR A 1 8.19 3.72 -14.44
C THR A 1 9.15 4.89 -14.59
N ALA A 2 8.83 6.11 -14.15
CA ALA A 2 9.71 7.29 -14.34
C ALA A 2 11.18 7.09 -13.92
N ALA A 3 11.46 6.68 -12.67
CA ALA A 3 12.82 6.46 -12.20
C ALA A 3 13.58 5.39 -13.02
N LYS A 4 12.88 4.32 -13.42
CA LYS A 4 13.46 3.26 -14.26
C LYS A 4 13.82 3.79 -15.66
N ASN A 5 12.94 4.59 -16.26
CA ASN A 5 13.17 5.19 -17.57
C ASN A 5 14.36 6.17 -17.51
N VAL A 6 14.46 7.00 -16.45
CA VAL A 6 15.61 7.90 -16.26
C VAL A 6 16.91 7.10 -16.15
N THR A 7 16.94 6.06 -15.33
CA THR A 7 18.11 5.17 -15.23
C THR A 7 18.47 4.60 -16.59
N ALA A 8 17.50 4.07 -17.34
CA ALA A 8 17.72 3.49 -18.65
C ALA A 8 18.30 4.51 -19.65
N SER A 9 17.82 5.75 -19.65
CA SER A 9 18.33 6.82 -20.51
C SER A 9 19.76 7.23 -20.15
N VAL A 10 20.10 7.30 -18.86
CA VAL A 10 21.45 7.69 -18.41
C VAL A 10 22.47 6.59 -18.68
N THR A 11 22.07 5.33 -18.63
CA THR A 11 22.98 4.18 -18.86
C THR A 11 23.14 3.79 -20.32
N ALA A 12 22.37 4.40 -21.24
CA ALA A 12 22.48 4.09 -22.65
C ALA A 12 23.67 4.83 -23.28
N ASP A 13 24.43 4.11 -24.12
CA ASP A 13 25.60 4.64 -24.82
C ASP A 13 25.20 5.54 -26.01
N GLY A 14 24.56 6.68 -25.71
CA GLY A 14 24.22 7.73 -26.67
C GLY A 14 23.10 7.44 -27.66
N GLY A 15 22.49 6.25 -27.60
CA GLY A 15 21.36 5.84 -28.44
C GLY A 15 20.00 6.24 -27.89
N PHE A 16 18.98 6.22 -28.75
CA PHE A 16 17.58 6.33 -28.32
C PHE A 16 17.19 5.07 -27.55
N VAL A 17 16.60 5.25 -26.36
CA VAL A 17 16.10 4.15 -25.52
C VAL A 17 14.59 4.08 -25.69
N ASP A 18 14.09 2.91 -26.04
CA ASP A 18 12.65 2.66 -25.98
C ASP A 18 12.22 2.62 -24.51
N ILE A 19 11.42 3.60 -24.09
CA ILE A 19 11.02 3.78 -22.70
C ILE A 19 9.63 3.22 -22.45
N GLU A 20 9.46 2.57 -21.30
CA GLU A 20 8.16 2.04 -20.89
C GLU A 20 7.15 3.19 -20.72
N GLN A 21 6.02 3.12 -21.42
CA GLN A 21 4.91 4.06 -21.19
C GLN A 21 4.25 3.80 -19.84
N TRP A 22 3.94 4.88 -19.13
CA TRP A 22 3.19 4.79 -17.89
C TRP A 22 1.74 4.39 -18.17
N ASN A 23 1.35 3.23 -17.67
CA ASN A 23 -0.05 2.83 -17.57
C ASN A 23 -0.44 2.78 -16.10
N TRP A 24 -1.43 3.58 -15.71
CA TRP A 24 -1.94 3.58 -14.34
C TRP A 24 -3.14 2.65 -14.23
N GLU A 25 -3.02 1.65 -13.38
CA GLU A 25 -4.15 0.86 -12.91
C GLU A 25 -4.39 1.21 -11.44
N SER A 26 -5.62 1.64 -11.12
CA SER A 26 -5.98 1.95 -9.74
C SER A 26 -6.03 0.67 -8.91
N PRO A 27 -5.22 0.52 -7.86
CA PRO A 27 -5.22 -0.68 -7.02
C PRO A 27 -6.45 -0.79 -6.10
N GLY A 28 -7.32 0.24 -6.07
CA GLY A 28 -8.45 0.38 -5.15
C GLY A 28 -8.37 1.69 -4.37
N TRP A 29 -9.34 1.92 -3.47
CA TRP A 29 -9.36 3.09 -2.58
C TRP A 29 -9.63 2.69 -1.14
N LEU A 30 -9.20 3.54 -0.24
CA LEU A 30 -9.39 3.40 1.20
C LEU A 30 -9.69 4.78 1.77
N ILE A 31 -10.76 4.88 2.57
CA ILE A 31 -11.19 6.12 3.20
C ILE A 31 -11.42 5.86 4.68
N SER A 32 -10.84 6.71 5.53
CA SER A 32 -11.13 6.72 6.97
C SER A 32 -12.41 7.51 7.23
N VAL A 33 -13.28 7.00 8.10
CA VAL A 33 -14.54 7.64 8.51
C VAL A 33 -14.59 7.65 10.04
N GLY A 34 -14.21 8.78 10.65
CA GLY A 34 -14.03 8.83 12.11
C GLY A 34 -12.99 7.81 12.59
N ASP A 35 -13.38 6.99 13.55
CA ASP A 35 -12.58 5.88 14.08
C ASP A 35 -12.71 4.58 13.26
N ASP A 36 -13.46 4.60 12.15
CA ASP A 36 -13.71 3.44 11.27
C ASP A 36 -13.18 3.69 9.84
N ALA A 37 -13.44 2.77 8.92
CA ALA A 37 -13.03 2.86 7.52
C ALA A 37 -14.01 2.18 6.55
N VAL A 38 -13.90 2.59 5.27
CA VAL A 38 -14.47 1.89 4.12
C VAL A 38 -13.35 1.70 3.11
N ALA A 39 -13.23 0.49 2.56
CA ALA A 39 -12.17 0.14 1.63
C ALA A 39 -12.68 -0.65 0.42
N GLN A 40 -12.02 -0.49 -0.72
CA GLN A 40 -12.21 -1.32 -1.91
C GLN A 40 -10.97 -2.19 -2.15
N ILE A 41 -11.21 -3.48 -2.38
CA ILE A 41 -10.20 -4.44 -2.84
C ILE A 41 -10.75 -5.09 -4.11
N GLY A 42 -10.13 -4.79 -5.26
CA GLY A 42 -10.67 -5.21 -6.56
C GLY A 42 -12.12 -4.74 -6.74
N PRO A 43 -13.08 -5.60 -7.12
CA PRO A 43 -14.49 -5.20 -7.28
C PRO A 43 -15.27 -5.13 -5.95
N SER A 44 -14.67 -5.49 -4.81
CA SER A 44 -15.38 -5.63 -3.54
C SER A 44 -15.18 -4.44 -2.61
N VAL A 45 -16.27 -3.98 -1.98
CA VAL A 45 -16.25 -2.96 -0.92
C VAL A 45 -16.41 -3.63 0.44
N VAL A 46 -15.56 -3.27 1.40
CA VAL A 46 -15.58 -3.73 2.78
C VAL A 46 -15.70 -2.56 3.75
N THR A 47 -16.29 -2.81 4.92
CA THR A 47 -16.52 -1.83 5.98
C THR A 47 -16.13 -2.41 7.34
N GLY A 48 -16.13 -1.58 8.38
CA GLY A 48 -15.89 -2.01 9.74
C GLY A 48 -14.47 -2.54 9.92
N SER A 49 -14.33 -3.60 10.71
CA SER A 49 -13.01 -4.11 11.09
C SER A 49 -12.13 -4.56 9.93
N ALA A 50 -12.71 -5.14 8.88
CA ALA A 50 -11.96 -5.51 7.68
C ALA A 50 -11.36 -4.29 6.97
N ALA A 51 -12.12 -3.18 6.92
CA ALA A 51 -11.62 -1.93 6.35
C ALA A 51 -10.57 -1.27 7.26
N ASN A 52 -10.73 -1.35 8.58
CA ASN A 52 -9.74 -0.84 9.54
C ASN A 52 -8.42 -1.61 9.49
N ALA A 53 -8.47 -2.93 9.38
CA ALA A 53 -7.27 -3.74 9.19
C ALA A 53 -6.53 -3.36 7.90
N LEU A 54 -7.27 -3.11 6.80
CA LEU A 54 -6.67 -2.67 5.55
C LEU A 54 -6.03 -1.28 5.67
N LYS A 55 -6.70 -0.34 6.35
CA LYS A 55 -6.16 0.99 6.67
C LYS A 55 -4.82 0.91 7.39
N SER A 56 -4.77 0.11 8.44
CA SER A 56 -3.59 -0.06 9.26
C SER A 56 -2.46 -0.70 8.47
N ALA A 57 -2.75 -1.73 7.67
CA ALA A 57 -1.75 -2.38 6.81
C ALA A 57 -1.15 -1.41 5.78
N VAL A 58 -1.97 -0.63 5.06
CA VAL A 58 -1.49 0.34 4.08
C VAL A 58 -0.64 1.42 4.74
N GLY A 59 -1.07 1.96 5.89
CA GLY A 59 -0.30 2.95 6.63
C GLY A 59 1.07 2.44 7.09
N VAL A 60 1.14 1.19 7.55
CA VAL A 60 2.37 0.53 7.98
C VAL A 60 3.33 0.33 6.80
N THR A 61 2.84 -0.13 5.65
CA THR A 61 3.65 -0.35 4.45
C THR A 61 4.26 0.97 3.96
N TYR A 62 3.47 2.04 3.90
CA TYR A 62 3.96 3.36 3.49
C TYR A 62 5.05 3.89 4.43
N LEU A 63 4.85 3.68 5.75
CA LEU A 63 5.85 4.03 6.76
C LEU A 63 7.13 3.19 6.62
N ALA A 64 7.02 1.90 6.28
CA ALA A 64 8.16 1.01 6.10
C ALA A 64 8.99 1.36 4.84
N GLU A 65 8.33 1.65 3.71
CA GLU A 65 8.99 2.06 2.45
C GLU A 65 9.83 3.34 2.59
N HIS A 66 9.51 4.19 3.57
CA HIS A 66 10.28 5.41 3.85
C HIS A 66 11.21 5.28 5.07
N GLY A 67 11.58 4.06 5.45
CA GLY A 67 12.58 3.79 6.48
C GLY A 67 12.09 3.99 7.91
N SER A 68 10.78 4.14 8.13
CA SER A 68 10.19 4.36 9.45
C SER A 68 9.62 3.10 10.09
N LEU A 69 10.34 1.97 9.94
CA LEU A 69 9.95 0.65 10.48
C LEU A 69 9.50 0.69 11.95
N ARG A 70 10.16 1.50 12.79
CA ARG A 70 9.80 1.64 14.21
C ARG A 70 8.45 2.36 14.42
N ARG A 71 8.10 3.32 13.56
CA ARG A 71 6.78 3.98 13.54
C ARG A 71 5.72 3.03 13.00
N ALA A 72 6.05 2.28 11.95
CA ALA A 72 5.19 1.24 11.37
C ALA A 72 4.81 0.17 12.42
N LEU A 73 5.79 -0.33 13.18
CA LEU A 73 5.55 -1.29 14.28
C LEU A 73 4.71 -0.69 15.44
N GLY A 74 4.82 0.61 15.69
CA GLY A 74 4.01 1.30 16.70
C GLY A 74 2.53 1.39 16.33
N VAL A 75 2.21 1.59 15.04
CA VAL A 75 0.84 1.58 14.52
C VAL A 75 0.24 0.18 14.62
N LEU A 76 0.98 -0.85 14.20
CA LEU A 76 0.53 -2.25 14.36
C LEU A 76 0.21 -2.59 15.81
N ARG A 77 1.05 -2.17 16.77
CA ARG A 77 0.82 -2.48 18.18
C ARG A 77 -0.41 -1.78 18.78
N LYS A 78 -0.74 -0.57 18.31
CA LYS A 78 -1.93 0.17 18.74
C LYS A 78 -3.22 -0.46 18.20
N GLU A 79 -3.14 -1.10 17.04
CA GLU A 79 -4.27 -1.72 16.33
C GLU A 79 -4.41 -3.22 16.69
N ALA A 80 -3.31 -3.91 17.01
CA ALA A 80 -3.24 -5.34 17.31
C ALA A 80 -3.69 -5.74 18.74
N ASP A 81 -4.24 -4.81 19.52
CA ASP A 81 -5.14 -5.19 20.61
C ASP A 81 -6.43 -5.86 20.08
N GLY A 82 -6.63 -5.95 18.76
CA GLY A 82 -7.68 -6.75 18.11
C GLY A 82 -7.15 -8.02 17.45
N GLU A 83 -7.71 -9.18 17.85
CA GLU A 83 -7.58 -10.56 17.34
C GLU A 83 -7.76 -10.73 15.80
N GLU A 84 -7.98 -9.64 15.09
CA GLU A 84 -8.66 -9.57 13.80
C GLU A 84 -7.70 -9.62 12.60
N ILE A 85 -6.50 -9.05 12.74
CA ILE A 85 -5.45 -9.09 11.71
C ILE A 85 -4.95 -10.54 11.50
N SER A 86 -4.88 -11.32 12.58
CA SER A 86 -4.53 -12.75 12.53
C SER A 86 -5.55 -13.59 11.77
N LYS A 87 -6.84 -13.26 11.88
CA LYS A 87 -7.92 -13.94 11.14
C LYS A 87 -7.90 -13.63 9.65
N LEU A 88 -7.54 -12.41 9.26
CA LEU A 88 -7.42 -12.01 7.86
C LEU A 88 -6.25 -12.70 7.15
N LEU A 89 -5.09 -12.79 7.80
CA LEU A 89 -3.90 -13.44 7.23
C LEU A 89 -4.04 -14.96 7.07
N LYS A 90 -4.93 -15.61 7.83
CA LYS A 90 -5.22 -17.06 7.70
C LYS A 90 -6.22 -17.41 6.60
N ARG A 91 -6.89 -16.42 5.99
CA ARG A 91 -7.91 -16.61 4.95
C ARG A 91 -7.42 -16.28 3.54
N LEU A 92 -6.17 -15.82 3.43
CA LEU A 92 -5.42 -15.66 2.18
C LEU A 92 -4.46 -16.84 2.04
#